data_AF-T2JWA4-F1
#
_entry.id   AF-T2JWA4-F1
#
_cell.length_a   1.000
_cell.length_b   1.000
_cell.length_c   1.000
_cell.angle_alpha   90.00
_cell.angle_beta   90.00
_cell.angle_gamma   90.00
#
_symmetry.space_group_name_H-M   'P 1'
#
loop_
_entity.id
_entity.type
_entity.pdbx_description
1 polymer ?
#
loop_
_entity_poly.entity_id
_entity_poly.type
_entity_poly.pdbx_seq_one_letter_code
_entity_poly.pdbx_strand_id
1 'polypeptide(L)'
;MLTLYITVEIFTARFGTLVAAMHTVVLGILATCAIQGLIVVRRKKIIRFTITSILLLALTVGSIHFIYTYFFPSNYTKNQILSNLELLRVRNPQPAKVSKTPPIIENSAAQKTSESRYEQIKSNNLLRACYLKDDYPFSYFNSQGDLVGLDVEMAHILARELGLKLEFIPLEEGVHERAEIAAYLNGNYCDILIPALALTPQATEVVKFTHSFSNRTLAFVVKDYQKDQFSNWQELQKKPNLRLEIPGNVPYYIAKLKGLLPNAEVVVTKRNIRDLLVANSHEFDAIVLPAENAAAWTILYPSNAVAVPQPIVSIPVGYMLPKNANSLADIIDVWLDLKQEDGTITSLYDYWVQGNIESVKEPRWSIIRNVLGWVK
;
A
#
# COMPACT_ATOMS: atom_id res chain seq x y z
N MET A 1 -15.08 -18.86 7.53
CA MET A 1 -13.70 -19.38 7.37
C MET A 1 -13.21 -20.11 8.61
N LEU A 2 -13.34 -19.56 9.83
CA LEU A 2 -12.87 -20.20 11.07
C LEU A 2 -13.44 -21.61 11.30
N THR A 3 -14.72 -21.82 10.98
CA THR A 3 -15.39 -23.12 11.07
C THR A 3 -14.83 -24.15 10.10
N LEU A 4 -14.43 -23.75 8.88
CA LEU A 4 -13.83 -24.64 7.89
C LEU A 4 -12.41 -25.05 8.32
N TYR A 5 -11.64 -24.10 8.86
CA TYR A 5 -10.30 -24.33 9.40
C TYR A 5 -10.33 -25.34 10.57
N ILE A 6 -11.21 -25.13 11.56
CA ILE A 6 -11.37 -26.03 12.71
C ILE A 6 -11.75 -27.45 12.26
N THR A 7 -12.66 -27.60 11.29
CA THR A 7 -13.04 -28.92 10.79
C THR A 7 -11.90 -29.63 10.05
N VAL A 8 -11.12 -28.90 9.26
CA VAL A 8 -9.97 -29.47 8.54
C VAL A 8 -8.87 -29.86 9.52
N GLU A 9 -8.61 -29.03 10.53
CA GLU A 9 -7.59 -29.27 11.56
C GLU A 9 -7.87 -30.53 12.40
N ILE A 10 -9.12 -30.75 12.80
CA ILE A 10 -9.52 -31.97 13.51
C ILE A 10 -9.28 -33.21 12.65
N PHE A 11 -9.56 -33.12 11.35
CA PHE A 11 -9.40 -34.23 10.42
C PHE A 11 -7.91 -34.52 10.17
N THR A 12 -7.10 -33.50 9.89
CA THR A 12 -5.65 -33.66 9.67
C THR A 12 -4.95 -34.14 10.94
N ALA A 13 -5.34 -33.66 12.12
CA ALA A 13 -4.79 -34.13 13.39
C ALA A 13 -5.05 -35.64 13.61
N ARG A 14 -6.28 -36.11 13.38
CA ARG A 14 -6.63 -37.53 13.51
C ARG A 14 -5.88 -38.42 12.51
N PHE A 15 -5.72 -37.96 11.27
CA PHE A 15 -4.88 -38.65 10.29
C PHE A 15 -3.41 -38.69 10.71
N GLY A 16 -2.89 -37.59 11.26
CA GLY A 16 -1.56 -37.53 11.84
C GLY A 16 -1.34 -38.57 12.94
N THR A 17 -2.31 -38.72 13.85
CA THR A 17 -2.26 -39.74 14.91
C THR A 17 -2.29 -41.17 14.35
N LEU A 18 -3.12 -41.44 13.34
CA LEU A 18 -3.18 -42.75 12.68
C LEU A 18 -1.86 -43.10 11.98
N VAL A 19 -1.26 -42.15 11.27
CA VAL A 19 0.04 -42.34 10.60
C VAL A 19 1.14 -42.57 11.64
N ALA A 20 1.15 -41.83 12.74
CA ALA A 20 2.09 -42.03 13.84
C ALA A 20 1.96 -43.43 14.46
N ALA A 21 0.74 -43.88 14.75
CA ALA A 21 0.48 -45.22 15.28
C ALA A 21 0.96 -46.32 14.32
N MET A 22 0.65 -46.19 13.03
CA MET A 22 1.13 -47.12 12.00
C MET A 22 2.65 -47.13 11.90
N HIS A 23 3.30 -45.96 11.98
CA HIS A 23 4.75 -45.87 11.96
C HIS A 23 5.38 -46.62 13.14
N THR A 24 4.87 -46.41 14.37
CA THR A 24 5.37 -47.10 15.57
C THR A 24 5.18 -48.61 15.48
N VAL A 25 4.02 -49.08 15.03
CA VAL A 25 3.74 -50.52 14.84
C VAL A 25 4.67 -51.12 13.80
N VAL A 26 4.81 -50.47 12.63
CA VAL A 26 5.68 -50.95 11.55
C VAL A 26 7.14 -50.98 11.99
N LEU A 27 7.62 -49.95 12.69
CA LEU A 27 8.97 -49.91 13.25
C LEU A 27 9.19 -51.06 14.24
N GLY A 28 8.22 -51.32 15.12
CA GLY A 28 8.27 -52.43 16.07
C GLY A 28 8.39 -53.78 15.37
N ILE A 29 7.53 -54.05 14.38
CA ILE A 29 7.57 -55.29 13.59
C ILE A 29 8.91 -55.43 12.86
N LEU A 30 9.38 -54.37 12.21
CA LEU A 30 10.67 -54.38 11.52
C LEU A 30 11.84 -54.65 12.48
N ALA A 31 11.84 -54.04 13.67
CA ALA A 31 12.86 -54.26 14.69
C ALA A 31 12.86 -55.71 15.19
N THR A 32 11.68 -56.29 15.49
CA THR A 32 11.57 -57.70 15.90
C THR A 32 12.04 -58.65 14.79
N CYS A 33 11.63 -58.41 13.54
CA CYS A 33 12.09 -59.20 12.40
C CYS A 33 13.60 -59.04 12.15
N ALA A 34 14.19 -57.86 12.42
CA ALA A 34 15.62 -57.62 12.31
C ALA A 34 16.40 -58.46 13.33
N ILE A 35 15.98 -58.44 14.60
CA ILE A 35 16.61 -59.20 15.70
C ILE A 35 16.55 -60.71 15.42
N GLN A 36 15.45 -61.19 14.83
CA GLN A 36 15.28 -62.60 14.47
C GLN A 36 15.98 -63.00 13.16
N GLY A 37 16.64 -62.08 12.46
CA GLY A 37 17.33 -62.36 11.18
C GLY A 37 16.39 -62.67 10.01
N LEU A 38 15.10 -62.33 10.11
CA LEU A 38 14.07 -62.63 9.11
C LEU A 38 14.00 -61.58 7.98
N ILE A 39 14.79 -60.51 8.06
CA ILE A 39 14.79 -59.44 7.05
C ILE A 39 15.52 -59.90 5.79
N VAL A 40 14.75 -60.10 4.72
CA VAL A 40 15.27 -60.35 3.38
C VAL A 40 15.01 -59.14 2.49
N VAL A 41 16.07 -58.43 2.11
CA VAL A 41 15.97 -57.23 1.25
C VAL A 41 15.70 -57.64 -0.19
N ARG A 42 14.43 -57.54 -0.61
CA ARG A 42 14.02 -57.81 -2.00
C ARG A 42 14.07 -56.54 -2.84
N ARG A 43 15.26 -56.18 -3.35
CA ARG A 43 15.51 -54.93 -4.12
C ARG A 43 14.48 -54.65 -5.22
N LYS A 44 14.08 -55.67 -6.02
CA LYS A 44 13.07 -55.52 -7.07
C LYS A 44 11.69 -55.10 -6.54
N LYS A 45 11.28 -55.62 -5.38
CA LYS A 45 10.00 -55.24 -4.76
C LYS A 45 10.05 -53.83 -4.21
N ILE A 46 11.16 -53.45 -3.56
CA ILE A 46 11.35 -52.10 -3.03
C ILE A 46 11.27 -51.08 -4.17
N ILE A 47 12.04 -51.28 -5.25
CA ILE A 47 12.01 -50.39 -6.42
C ILE A 47 10.59 -50.28 -7.00
N ARG A 48 9.88 -51.40 -7.15
CA ARG A 48 8.49 -51.39 -7.64
C ARG A 48 7.59 -50.54 -6.75
N PHE A 49 7.64 -50.74 -5.44
CA PHE A 49 6.81 -49.98 -4.49
C PHE A 49 7.18 -48.49 -4.45
N THR A 50 8.47 -48.15 -4.51
CA THR A 50 8.93 -46.76 -4.57
C THR A 50 8.42 -46.07 -5.83
N ILE A 51 8.53 -46.71 -7.00
CA ILE A 51 8.02 -46.16 -8.27
C ILE A 51 6.50 -45.98 -8.21
N THR A 52 5.75 -46.97 -7.71
CA THR A 52 4.30 -46.83 -7.59
C THR A 52 3.90 -45.70 -6.66
N SER A 53 4.61 -45.50 -5.54
CA SER A 53 4.33 -44.38 -4.62
C SER A 53 4.64 -43.02 -5.23
N ILE A 54 5.75 -42.89 -5.98
CA ILE A 54 6.09 -41.65 -6.70
C ILE A 54 5.03 -41.34 -7.76
N LEU A 55 4.61 -42.34 -8.55
CA LEU A 55 3.55 -42.17 -9.55
C LEU A 55 2.23 -41.75 -8.92
N LEU A 56 1.85 -42.38 -7.79
CA LEU A 56 0.61 -42.05 -7.10
C LEU A 56 0.65 -40.62 -6.54
N LEU A 57 1.80 -40.19 -6.00
CA LEU A 57 2.00 -38.82 -5.52
C LEU A 57 1.96 -37.81 -6.67
N ALA A 58 2.62 -38.09 -7.79
CA ALA A 58 2.59 -37.22 -8.95
C ALA A 58 1.16 -37.10 -9.52
N LEU A 59 0.42 -38.22 -9.54
CA LEU A 59 -0.99 -38.24 -9.96
C LEU A 59 -1.87 -37.41 -9.03
N THR A 60 -1.73 -37.54 -7.71
CA THR A 60 -2.55 -36.78 -6.75
C THR A 60 -2.25 -35.29 -6.82
N VAL A 61 -0.97 -34.90 -6.80
CA VAL A 61 -0.55 -33.49 -6.92
C VAL A 61 -0.98 -32.91 -8.26
N GLY A 62 -0.77 -33.64 -9.36
CA GLY A 62 -1.19 -33.23 -10.69
C GLY A 62 -2.70 -33.08 -10.82
N SER A 63 -3.48 -34.01 -10.24
CA SER A 63 -4.94 -33.95 -10.24
C SER A 63 -5.46 -32.75 -9.45
N ILE A 64 -4.89 -32.49 -8.27
CA ILE A 64 -5.23 -31.32 -7.46
C ILE A 64 -4.92 -30.04 -8.25
N HIS A 65 -3.72 -29.93 -8.81
CA HIS A 65 -3.32 -28.77 -9.61
C HIS A 65 -4.24 -28.55 -10.81
N PHE A 66 -4.59 -29.62 -11.53
CA PHE A 66 -5.52 -29.57 -12.66
C PHE A 66 -6.92 -29.14 -12.23
N ILE A 67 -7.44 -29.68 -11.13
CA ILE A 67 -8.76 -29.30 -10.61
C ILE A 67 -8.79 -27.82 -10.24
N TYR A 68 -7.79 -27.32 -9.52
CA TYR A 68 -7.73 -25.91 -9.13
C TYR A 68 -7.58 -24.98 -10.32
N THR A 69 -6.77 -25.33 -11.32
CA THR A 69 -6.56 -24.48 -12.50
C THR A 69 -7.76 -24.45 -13.45
N TYR A 70 -8.45 -25.58 -13.64
CA TYR A 70 -9.54 -25.68 -14.62
C TYR A 70 -10.93 -25.37 -14.03
N PHE A 71 -11.23 -25.84 -12.83
CA PHE A 71 -12.57 -25.69 -12.22
C PHE A 71 -12.69 -24.49 -11.29
N PHE A 72 -11.57 -23.97 -10.79
CA PHE A 72 -11.54 -22.78 -9.92
C PHE A 72 -10.65 -21.69 -10.51
N PRO A 73 -10.94 -21.18 -11.74
CA PRO A 73 -10.19 -20.04 -12.27
C PRO A 73 -10.35 -18.87 -11.28
N SER A 74 -9.25 -18.52 -10.61
CA SER A 74 -9.18 -17.38 -9.72
C SER A 74 -9.17 -16.10 -10.56
N ASN A 75 -10.33 -15.75 -11.12
CA ASN A 75 -10.52 -14.44 -11.72
C ASN A 75 -10.39 -13.41 -10.60
N TYR A 76 -9.17 -12.89 -10.43
CA TYR A 76 -8.86 -11.90 -9.44
C TYR A 76 -9.56 -10.60 -9.83
N THR A 77 -10.66 -10.28 -9.14
CA THR A 77 -11.50 -9.10 -9.39
C THR A 77 -11.27 -7.97 -8.40
N LYS A 78 -10.43 -8.15 -7.37
CA LYS A 78 -10.20 -7.11 -6.35
C LYS A 78 -9.48 -5.88 -6.91
N ASN A 79 -8.68 -6.04 -7.96
CA ASN A 79 -8.10 -4.93 -8.70
C ASN A 79 -9.19 -4.01 -9.30
N GLN A 80 -10.30 -4.58 -9.78
CA GLN A 80 -11.44 -3.83 -10.30
C GLN A 80 -12.11 -3.01 -9.21
N ILE A 81 -12.12 -3.49 -7.96
CA ILE A 81 -12.68 -2.75 -6.82
C ILE A 81 -11.87 -1.48 -6.60
N LEU A 82 -10.54 -1.59 -6.45
CA LEU A 82 -9.67 -0.42 -6.24
C LEU A 82 -9.72 0.53 -7.44
N SER A 83 -9.69 0.02 -8.66
CA SER A 83 -9.73 0.86 -9.87
C SER A 83 -11.08 1.52 -10.10
N ASN A 84 -12.16 1.09 -9.44
CA ASN A 84 -13.50 1.65 -9.59
C ASN A 84 -13.95 2.47 -8.37
N LEU A 85 -13.07 2.69 -7.38
CA LEU A 85 -13.41 3.55 -6.26
C LEU A 85 -13.66 4.98 -6.75
N GLU A 86 -14.74 5.56 -6.22
CA GLU A 86 -15.13 6.95 -6.44
C GLU A 86 -14.98 7.74 -5.13
N LEU A 87 -15.02 9.07 -5.23
CA LEU A 87 -14.99 9.96 -4.06
C LEU A 87 -16.19 9.66 -3.14
N LEU A 88 -15.92 9.38 -1.86
CA LEU A 88 -16.91 8.86 -0.92
C LEU A 88 -17.99 9.89 -0.55
N ARG A 89 -17.54 11.04 -0.05
CA ARG A 89 -18.31 12.14 0.54
C ARG A 89 -18.57 13.25 -0.47
N VAL A 90 -17.80 13.29 -1.54
CA VAL A 90 -17.87 14.32 -2.56
C VAL A 90 -18.58 13.77 -3.81
N ARG A 91 -19.86 13.38 -3.66
CA ARG A 91 -20.66 12.82 -4.77
C ARG A 91 -21.02 13.83 -5.87
N ASN A 92 -20.96 15.13 -5.56
CA ASN A 92 -20.85 16.20 -6.55
C ASN A 92 -19.60 16.99 -6.21
N PRO A 93 -18.42 16.58 -6.70
CA PRO A 93 -17.24 17.40 -6.57
C PRO A 93 -17.53 18.74 -7.19
N GLN A 94 -17.23 19.79 -6.42
CA GLN A 94 -17.08 21.10 -7.00
C GLN A 94 -16.19 20.95 -8.24
N PRO A 95 -16.55 21.55 -9.39
CA PRO A 95 -15.77 21.38 -10.62
C PRO A 95 -14.30 21.71 -10.35
N ALA A 96 -13.44 20.70 -10.45
CA ALA A 96 -12.01 20.85 -10.29
C ALA A 96 -11.35 20.69 -11.65
N LYS A 97 -10.42 21.59 -11.97
CA LYS A 97 -9.63 21.48 -13.18
C LYS A 97 -8.47 20.52 -12.89
N VAL A 98 -8.36 19.42 -13.64
CA VAL A 98 -7.27 18.45 -13.47
C VAL A 98 -6.29 18.59 -14.64
N SER A 99 -5.10 19.12 -14.38
CA SER A 99 -4.00 19.05 -15.36
C SER A 99 -3.38 17.66 -15.36
N LYS A 100 -2.95 17.18 -16.54
CA LYS A 100 -2.22 15.91 -16.71
C LYS A 100 -0.74 16.12 -17.05
N THR A 101 -0.39 17.35 -17.41
CA THR A 101 0.97 17.77 -17.78
C THR A 101 1.53 18.68 -16.69
N PRO A 102 2.76 18.42 -16.22
CA PRO A 102 3.40 19.28 -15.24
C PRO A 102 3.70 20.66 -15.85
N PRO A 103 3.64 21.74 -15.06
CA PRO A 103 4.07 23.06 -15.50
C PRO A 103 5.58 23.08 -15.73
N ILE A 104 6.03 23.87 -16.71
CA ILE A 104 7.44 24.16 -16.90
C ILE A 104 7.88 25.06 -15.76
N ILE A 105 8.80 24.59 -14.91
CA ILE A 105 9.34 25.41 -13.82
C ILE A 105 10.32 26.41 -14.44
N GLU A 106 9.83 27.62 -14.69
CA GLU A 106 10.72 28.74 -14.94
C GLU A 106 11.37 29.16 -13.62
N ASN A 107 12.70 29.35 -13.62
CA ASN A 107 13.46 29.97 -12.52
C ASN A 107 13.13 31.47 -12.43
N SER A 108 11.84 31.81 -12.34
CA SER A 108 11.42 33.16 -12.03
C SER A 108 11.47 33.33 -10.52
N ALA A 109 12.31 34.26 -10.06
CA ALA A 109 12.38 34.62 -8.66
C ALA A 109 10.97 34.92 -8.15
N ALA A 110 10.51 34.17 -7.14
CA ALA A 110 9.21 34.40 -6.52
C ALA A 110 9.07 35.90 -6.22
N GLN A 111 8.13 36.57 -6.90
CA GLN A 111 7.87 37.97 -6.65
C GLN A 111 7.54 38.11 -5.17
N LYS A 112 8.35 38.90 -4.45
CA LYS A 112 8.09 39.25 -3.06
C LYS A 112 6.83 40.12 -3.02
N THR A 113 5.69 39.47 -2.97
CA THR A 113 4.39 40.08 -2.67
C THR A 113 4.33 40.35 -1.16
N SER A 114 3.81 41.51 -0.79
CA SER A 114 3.56 41.83 0.64
C SER A 114 2.42 41.00 1.23
N GLU A 115 1.53 40.47 0.38
CA GLU A 115 0.38 39.65 0.79
C GLU A 115 0.81 38.24 1.18
N SER A 116 0.17 37.71 2.21
CA SER A 116 0.35 36.33 2.64
C SER A 116 -0.13 35.34 1.58
N ARG A 117 0.38 34.09 1.62
CA ARG A 117 -0.02 33.05 0.66
C ARG A 117 -1.53 32.85 0.62
N TYR A 118 -2.17 32.81 1.78
CA TYR A 118 -3.61 32.59 1.88
C TYR A 118 -4.42 33.75 1.27
N GLU A 119 -3.97 34.99 1.43
CA GLU A 119 -4.62 36.15 0.81
C GLU A 119 -4.57 36.08 -0.72
N GLN A 120 -3.45 35.63 -1.28
CA GLN A 120 -3.33 35.40 -2.74
C GLN A 120 -4.27 34.30 -3.24
N ILE A 121 -4.38 33.20 -2.49
CA ILE A 121 -5.31 32.10 -2.82
C ILE A 121 -6.76 32.60 -2.80
N LYS A 122 -7.10 33.39 -1.78
CA LYS A 122 -8.44 33.96 -1.60
C LYS A 122 -8.77 35.02 -2.65
N SER A 123 -7.83 35.89 -2.98
CA SER A 123 -8.02 36.94 -4.01
C SER A 123 -8.16 36.33 -5.41
N ASN A 124 -7.38 35.30 -5.71
CA ASN A 124 -7.49 34.53 -6.96
C ASN A 124 -8.68 33.55 -6.97
N ASN A 125 -9.30 33.30 -5.81
CA ASN A 125 -10.37 32.33 -5.62
C ASN A 125 -10.01 30.93 -6.15
N LEU A 126 -8.78 30.50 -5.93
CA LEU A 126 -8.23 29.27 -6.51
C LEU A 126 -7.19 28.64 -5.57
N LEU A 127 -7.44 27.39 -5.17
CA LEU A 127 -6.47 26.51 -4.50
C LEU A 127 -5.83 25.58 -5.54
N ARG A 128 -4.50 25.61 -5.65
CA ARG A 128 -3.75 24.67 -6.50
C ARG A 128 -3.17 23.54 -5.66
N ALA A 129 -3.75 22.35 -5.82
CA ALA A 129 -3.29 21.13 -5.16
C ALA A 129 -2.41 20.33 -6.11
N CYS A 130 -1.13 20.22 -5.80
CA CYS A 130 -0.23 19.42 -6.60
C CYS A 130 -0.27 17.96 -6.19
N TYR A 131 -0.28 17.06 -7.16
CA TYR A 131 -0.48 15.64 -6.92
C TYR A 131 0.64 14.77 -7.48
N LEU A 132 0.93 13.68 -6.77
CA LEU A 132 1.76 12.57 -7.28
C LEU A 132 0.89 11.61 -8.10
N LYS A 133 1.40 11.21 -9.27
CA LYS A 133 0.76 10.20 -10.14
C LYS A 133 0.96 8.80 -9.53
N ASP A 134 -0.05 7.94 -9.69
CA ASP A 134 -0.03 6.54 -9.23
C ASP A 134 0.33 6.36 -7.75
N ASP A 135 -0.01 7.33 -6.88
CA ASP A 135 0.21 7.21 -5.44
C ASP A 135 -1.00 6.57 -4.74
N TYR A 136 -1.23 5.29 -5.04
CA TYR A 136 -2.33 4.53 -4.44
C TYR A 136 -2.16 4.41 -2.91
N PRO A 137 -3.22 4.55 -2.10
CA PRO A 137 -4.59 4.93 -2.43
C PRO A 137 -4.90 6.44 -2.25
N PHE A 138 -3.88 7.30 -2.18
CA PHE A 138 -4.01 8.72 -1.84
C PHE A 138 -4.30 9.63 -3.05
N SER A 139 -3.68 9.35 -4.20
CA SER A 139 -3.84 10.09 -5.45
C SER A 139 -3.55 9.22 -6.68
N TYR A 140 -4.58 8.87 -7.44
CA TYR A 140 -4.46 8.07 -8.65
C TYR A 140 -5.65 8.29 -9.60
N PHE A 141 -5.53 7.83 -10.84
CA PHE A 141 -6.64 7.85 -11.79
C PHE A 141 -7.40 6.52 -11.73
N ASN A 142 -8.72 6.59 -11.54
CA ASN A 142 -9.59 5.42 -11.58
C ASN A 142 -9.82 4.95 -13.04
N SER A 143 -10.59 3.88 -13.21
CA SER A 143 -10.92 3.29 -14.52
C SER A 143 -11.76 4.21 -15.41
N GLN A 144 -12.47 5.17 -14.83
CA GLN A 144 -13.24 6.21 -15.54
C GLN A 144 -12.34 7.37 -15.99
N GLY A 145 -11.08 7.41 -15.55
CA GLY A 145 -10.12 8.46 -15.87
C GLY A 145 -10.21 9.69 -14.95
N ASP A 146 -10.92 9.57 -13.83
CA ASP A 146 -11.05 10.61 -12.81
C ASP A 146 -9.91 10.51 -11.79
N LEU A 147 -9.40 11.67 -11.37
CA LEU A 147 -8.43 11.75 -10.28
C LEU A 147 -9.17 11.52 -8.95
N VAL A 148 -8.78 10.48 -8.22
CA VAL A 148 -9.40 10.04 -6.96
C VAL A 148 -8.34 9.66 -5.92
N GLY A 149 -8.79 9.38 -4.70
CA GLY A 149 -7.96 8.95 -3.59
C GLY A 149 -8.20 9.78 -2.33
N LEU A 150 -7.65 9.35 -1.21
CA LEU A 150 -7.87 9.98 0.09
C LEU A 150 -7.47 11.47 0.09
N ASP A 151 -6.27 11.78 -0.37
CA ASP A 151 -5.76 13.16 -0.30
C ASP A 151 -6.38 14.06 -1.39
N VAL A 152 -6.80 13.46 -2.52
CA VAL A 152 -7.63 14.13 -3.53
C VAL A 152 -8.98 14.52 -2.93
N GLU A 153 -9.61 13.62 -2.17
CA GLU A 153 -10.88 13.88 -1.52
C GLU A 153 -10.76 14.94 -0.41
N MET A 154 -9.68 14.89 0.38
CA MET A 154 -9.36 15.93 1.35
C MET A 154 -9.20 17.30 0.69
N ALA A 155 -8.51 17.39 -0.46
CA ALA A 155 -8.38 18.64 -1.21
C ALA A 155 -9.74 19.18 -1.70
N HIS A 156 -10.64 18.29 -2.16
CA HIS A 156 -12.00 18.68 -2.51
C HIS A 156 -12.79 19.23 -1.32
N ILE A 157 -12.69 18.60 -0.14
CA ILE A 157 -13.38 19.05 1.07
C ILE A 157 -12.82 20.41 1.51
N LEU A 158 -11.49 20.54 1.58
CA LEU A 158 -10.79 21.77 1.97
C LEU A 158 -11.21 22.94 1.09
N ALA A 159 -11.09 22.80 -0.23
CA ALA A 159 -11.45 23.89 -1.15
C ALA A 159 -12.93 24.27 -1.03
N ARG A 160 -13.83 23.29 -0.83
CA ARG A 160 -15.27 23.54 -0.70
C ARG A 160 -15.60 24.30 0.58
N GLU A 161 -15.02 23.90 1.71
CA GLU A 161 -15.25 24.55 3.00
C GLU A 161 -14.60 25.95 3.07
N LEU A 162 -13.52 26.18 2.32
CA LEU A 162 -12.91 27.50 2.15
C LEU A 162 -13.60 28.36 1.07
N GLY A 163 -14.55 27.80 0.32
CA GLY A 163 -15.26 28.50 -0.77
C GLY A 163 -14.38 28.82 -1.98
N LEU A 164 -13.34 28.01 -2.23
CA LEU A 164 -12.34 28.20 -3.29
C LEU A 164 -12.58 27.24 -4.46
N LYS A 165 -12.22 27.66 -5.68
CA LYS A 165 -12.07 26.72 -6.80
C LYS A 165 -10.85 25.83 -6.58
N LEU A 166 -10.86 24.64 -7.17
CA LEU A 166 -9.77 23.69 -7.05
C LEU A 166 -9.15 23.39 -8.43
N GLU A 167 -7.82 23.44 -8.49
CA GLU A 167 -7.05 22.96 -9.63
C GLU A 167 -6.02 21.95 -9.16
N PHE A 168 -6.01 20.78 -9.79
CA PHE A 168 -5.03 19.73 -9.57
C PHE A 168 -3.90 19.83 -10.59
N ILE A 169 -2.66 19.84 -10.12
CA ILE A 169 -1.47 19.99 -10.96
C ILE A 169 -0.52 18.81 -10.70
N PRO A 170 -0.15 18.01 -11.71
CA PRO A 170 0.75 16.90 -11.48
C PRO A 170 2.16 17.41 -11.26
N LEU A 171 2.90 16.75 -10.37
CA LEU A 171 4.36 16.83 -10.41
C LEU A 171 4.91 16.07 -11.62
N GLU A 172 6.10 16.48 -12.06
CA GLU A 172 6.84 15.76 -13.10
C GLU A 172 7.22 14.35 -12.64
N GLU A 173 7.26 13.41 -13.58
CA GLU A 173 7.61 12.03 -13.30
C GLU A 173 9.08 11.94 -12.85
N GLY A 174 9.35 11.17 -11.79
CA GLY A 174 10.69 11.10 -11.19
C GLY A 174 10.99 12.18 -10.15
N VAL A 175 10.10 13.16 -9.95
CA VAL A 175 10.21 14.13 -8.86
C VAL A 175 9.98 13.42 -7.54
N HIS A 176 11.08 13.12 -6.86
CA HIS A 176 11.09 12.42 -5.59
C HIS A 176 11.92 13.17 -4.54
N GLU A 177 12.74 14.13 -4.98
CA GLU A 177 13.58 14.91 -4.08
C GLU A 177 12.80 16.09 -3.50
N ARG A 178 13.03 16.35 -2.21
CA ARG A 178 12.35 17.43 -1.48
C ARG A 178 12.65 18.80 -2.06
N ALA A 179 13.85 19.00 -2.61
CA ALA A 179 14.24 20.26 -3.24
C ALA A 179 13.43 20.54 -4.52
N GLU A 180 13.20 19.51 -5.34
CA GLU A 180 12.38 19.62 -6.56
C GLU A 180 10.93 19.95 -6.20
N ILE A 181 10.34 19.23 -5.23
CA ILE A 181 8.99 19.51 -4.70
C ILE A 181 8.90 20.94 -4.14
N ALA A 182 9.94 21.39 -3.42
CA ALA A 182 10.00 22.74 -2.88
C ALA A 182 10.01 23.80 -3.99
N ALA A 183 10.60 23.53 -5.16
CA ALA A 183 10.59 24.46 -6.29
C ALA A 183 9.17 24.70 -6.82
N TYR A 184 8.34 23.66 -6.91
CA TYR A 184 6.94 23.77 -7.28
C TYR A 184 6.12 24.62 -6.28
N LEU A 185 6.29 24.36 -4.98
CA LEU A 185 5.58 25.08 -3.91
C LEU A 185 6.05 26.55 -3.81
N ASN A 186 7.36 26.77 -3.74
CA ASN A 186 7.93 28.11 -3.55
C ASN A 186 7.85 28.96 -4.83
N GLY A 187 7.77 28.33 -6.01
CA GLY A 187 7.59 28.99 -7.31
C GLY A 187 6.15 29.38 -7.64
N ASN A 188 5.22 29.26 -6.68
CA ASN A 188 3.79 29.52 -6.88
C ASN A 188 3.13 28.61 -7.93
N TYR A 189 3.65 27.42 -8.20
CA TYR A 189 2.95 26.44 -9.05
C TYR A 189 1.95 25.63 -8.21
N CYS A 190 2.27 25.43 -6.93
CA CYS A 190 1.47 24.66 -5.97
C CYS A 190 1.23 25.47 -4.70
N ASP A 191 0.01 25.41 -4.18
CA ASP A 191 -0.32 25.99 -2.86
C ASP A 191 -0.27 24.92 -1.76
N ILE A 192 -0.56 23.67 -2.12
CA ILE A 192 -0.50 22.49 -1.25
C ILE A 192 -0.04 21.28 -2.07
N LEU A 193 0.81 20.43 -1.48
CA LEU A 193 1.14 19.13 -2.02
C LEU A 193 0.25 18.05 -1.39
N ILE A 194 -0.35 17.23 -2.25
CA ILE A 194 -0.94 15.95 -1.92
C ILE A 194 -0.18 14.83 -2.66
N PRO A 195 0.11 13.68 -2.04
CA PRO A 195 -0.29 13.25 -0.71
C PRO A 195 0.46 13.96 0.43
N ALA A 196 0.02 13.73 1.67
CA ALA A 196 0.80 14.07 2.85
C ALA A 196 2.09 13.22 2.91
N LEU A 197 3.21 13.87 3.23
CA LEU A 197 4.54 13.24 3.24
C LEU A 197 5.16 13.27 4.63
N ALA A 198 6.17 12.42 4.85
CA ALA A 198 6.90 12.31 6.11
C ALA A 198 7.41 13.68 6.59
N LEU A 199 7.00 14.06 7.81
CA LEU A 199 7.38 15.29 8.46
C LEU A 199 8.77 15.12 9.09
N THR A 200 9.77 15.80 8.55
CA THR A 200 11.16 15.72 9.04
C THR A 200 11.77 17.11 9.21
N PRO A 201 12.63 17.33 10.22
CA PRO A 201 13.28 18.63 10.42
C PRO A 201 13.99 19.15 9.16
N GLN A 202 14.69 18.29 8.43
CA GLN A 202 15.41 18.64 7.21
C GLN A 202 14.45 19.15 6.12
N ALA A 203 13.28 18.52 5.96
CA ALA A 203 12.29 18.97 4.99
C ALA A 203 11.71 20.34 5.39
N THR A 204 11.57 20.61 6.69
CA THR A 204 11.09 21.92 7.16
C THR A 204 12.06 23.07 6.83
N GLU A 205 13.29 22.82 6.41
CA GLU A 205 14.22 23.88 5.98
C GLU A 205 13.76 24.54 4.68
N VAL A 206 13.19 23.76 3.75
CA VAL A 206 12.85 24.20 2.38
C VAL A 206 11.36 24.39 2.11
N VAL A 207 10.49 23.80 2.94
CA VAL A 207 9.02 23.94 2.87
C VAL A 207 8.40 24.19 4.24
N LYS A 208 7.13 24.59 4.27
CA LYS A 208 6.31 24.59 5.49
C LYS A 208 5.48 23.31 5.52
N PHE A 209 5.23 22.77 6.71
CA PHE A 209 4.29 21.66 6.90
C PHE A 209 3.09 22.12 7.72
N THR A 210 1.97 21.45 7.51
CA THR A 210 0.90 21.34 8.50
C THR A 210 1.37 20.51 9.69
N HIS A 211 0.64 20.55 10.80
CA HIS A 211 0.79 19.53 11.83
C HIS A 211 0.43 18.12 11.29
N SER A 212 0.79 17.10 12.05
CA SER A 212 0.56 15.71 11.67
C SER A 212 -0.87 15.28 11.98
N PHE A 213 -1.58 14.76 11.00
CA PHE A 213 -2.94 14.23 11.15
C PHE A 213 -3.03 12.71 10.91
N SER A 214 -1.94 12.09 10.45
CA SER A 214 -1.87 10.66 10.17
C SER A 214 -0.43 10.16 10.28
N ASN A 215 -0.26 8.84 10.27
CA ASN A 215 1.03 8.18 10.27
C ASN A 215 1.20 7.32 9.02
N ARG A 216 2.44 6.98 8.68
CA ARG A 216 2.80 5.99 7.67
C ARG A 216 3.67 4.92 8.29
N THR A 217 3.23 3.67 8.20
CA THR A 217 3.95 2.54 8.78
C THR A 217 5.01 2.02 7.82
N LEU A 218 6.25 1.87 8.27
CA LEU A 218 7.30 1.25 7.48
C LEU A 218 6.97 -0.24 7.24
N ALA A 219 6.92 -0.64 5.98
CA ALA A 219 6.66 -2.01 5.57
C ALA A 219 7.58 -2.46 4.43
N PHE A 220 7.51 -3.75 4.14
CA PHE A 220 8.18 -4.40 3.03
C PHE A 220 7.15 -5.01 2.10
N VAL A 221 7.33 -4.82 0.79
CA VAL A 221 6.65 -5.60 -0.24
C VAL A 221 7.57 -6.70 -0.71
N VAL A 222 7.11 -7.93 -0.57
CA VAL A 222 7.84 -9.16 -0.89
C VAL A 222 6.93 -10.11 -1.66
N LYS A 223 7.47 -11.21 -2.20
CA LYS A 223 6.60 -12.28 -2.72
C LYS A 223 5.75 -12.85 -1.60
N ASP A 224 4.52 -13.25 -1.92
CA ASP A 224 3.53 -13.70 -0.95
C ASP A 224 4.05 -14.79 0.01
N TYR A 225 4.77 -15.78 -0.51
CA TYR A 225 5.37 -16.90 0.24
C TYR A 225 6.55 -16.48 1.14
N GLN A 226 7.05 -15.25 1.01
CA GLN A 226 8.15 -14.71 1.83
C GLN A 226 7.65 -13.78 2.95
N LYS A 227 6.37 -13.41 2.96
CA LYS A 227 5.77 -12.45 3.89
C LYS A 227 6.17 -12.68 5.35
N ASP A 228 6.07 -13.92 5.82
CA ASP A 228 6.31 -14.25 7.22
C ASP A 228 7.78 -14.00 7.61
N GLN A 229 8.72 -14.19 6.68
CA GLN A 229 10.16 -13.98 6.89
C GLN A 229 10.53 -12.49 7.07
N PHE A 230 9.61 -11.58 6.75
CA PHE A 230 9.77 -10.12 6.86
C PHE A 230 8.90 -9.51 7.96
N SER A 231 8.22 -10.34 8.77
CA SER A 231 7.27 -9.89 9.79
C SER A 231 7.93 -9.62 11.17
N ASN A 232 9.24 -9.83 11.31
CA ASN A 232 9.95 -9.62 12.56
C ASN A 232 11.36 -9.02 12.34
N TRP A 233 11.69 -7.94 13.05
CA TRP A 233 12.99 -7.28 12.92
C TRP A 233 14.17 -8.19 13.29
N GLN A 234 14.03 -9.05 14.31
CA GLN A 234 15.08 -9.95 14.79
C GLN A 234 15.38 -11.05 13.77
N GLU A 235 14.39 -11.50 13.01
CA GLU A 235 14.58 -12.45 11.92
C GLU A 235 15.28 -11.79 10.73
N LEU A 236 14.88 -10.57 10.39
CA LEU A 236 15.53 -9.79 9.34
C LEU A 236 17.01 -9.50 9.65
N GLN A 237 17.35 -9.18 10.90
CA GLN A 237 18.73 -8.97 11.33
C GLN A 237 19.63 -10.21 11.16
N LYS A 238 19.05 -11.42 11.17
CA LYS A 238 19.78 -12.68 10.97
C LYS A 238 20.00 -13.01 9.50
N LYS A 239 19.31 -12.35 8.57
CA LYS A 239 19.46 -12.62 7.14
C LYS A 239 20.79 -12.06 6.64
N PRO A 240 21.68 -12.90 6.06
CA PRO A 240 22.89 -12.40 5.43
C PRO A 240 22.56 -11.69 4.12
N ASN A 241 23.28 -10.62 3.80
CA ASN A 241 23.21 -9.91 2.52
C ASN A 241 21.80 -9.43 2.14
N LEU A 242 21.03 -8.94 3.11
CA LEU A 242 19.68 -8.43 2.85
C LEU A 242 19.74 -7.17 1.97
N ARG A 243 19.13 -7.21 0.78
CA ARG A 243 19.09 -6.08 -0.16
C ARG A 243 17.68 -5.51 -0.22
N LEU A 244 17.56 -4.23 0.10
CA LEU A 244 16.30 -3.51 0.18
C LEU A 244 16.31 -2.37 -0.84
N GLU A 245 15.25 -2.27 -1.63
CA GLU A 245 15.09 -1.16 -2.57
C GLU A 245 14.02 -0.18 -2.06
N ILE A 246 14.31 1.12 -2.10
CA ILE A 246 13.37 2.18 -1.70
C ILE A 246 13.12 3.15 -2.87
N PRO A 247 11.87 3.27 -3.36
CA PRO A 247 11.53 4.26 -4.38
C PRO A 247 11.54 5.66 -3.78
N GLY A 248 12.33 6.54 -4.40
CA GLY A 248 12.51 7.91 -3.95
C GLY A 248 13.42 8.05 -2.72
N ASN A 249 13.99 9.24 -2.58
CA ASN A 249 14.89 9.52 -1.45
C ASN A 249 14.07 9.91 -0.22
N VAL A 250 13.93 8.97 0.73
CA VAL A 250 13.28 9.21 2.03
C VAL A 250 14.31 9.05 3.16
N PRO A 251 15.12 10.09 3.46
CA PRO A 251 16.26 9.99 4.38
C PRO A 251 15.92 9.40 5.74
N TYR A 252 14.73 9.71 6.26
CA TYR A 252 14.31 9.19 7.56
C TYR A 252 14.11 7.66 7.53
N TYR A 253 13.47 7.11 6.50
CA TYR A 253 13.36 5.65 6.36
C TYR A 253 14.73 5.01 6.20
N ILE A 254 15.60 5.60 5.39
CA ILE A 254 16.97 5.10 5.20
C ILE A 254 17.73 5.09 6.54
N ALA A 255 17.64 6.16 7.32
CA ALA A 255 18.29 6.24 8.64
C ALA A 255 17.72 5.22 9.63
N LYS A 256 16.40 5.03 9.67
CA LYS A 256 15.75 4.00 10.50
C LYS A 256 16.15 2.60 10.09
N LEU A 257 16.16 2.29 8.79
CA LEU A 257 16.59 1.00 8.28
C LEU A 257 18.05 0.73 8.59
N LYS A 258 18.96 1.70 8.40
CA LYS A 258 20.37 1.55 8.79
C LYS A 258 20.55 1.27 10.28
N GLY A 259 19.72 1.87 11.15
CA GLY A 259 19.74 1.60 12.58
C GLY A 259 19.18 0.22 12.95
N LEU A 260 18.10 -0.21 12.30
CA LEU A 260 17.42 -1.48 12.59
C LEU A 260 18.09 -2.69 11.92
N LEU A 261 18.66 -2.49 10.74
CA LEU A 261 19.23 -3.50 9.85
C LEU A 261 20.62 -3.02 9.36
N PRO A 262 21.63 -2.96 10.25
CA PRO A 262 22.93 -2.38 9.93
C PRO A 262 23.71 -3.13 8.84
N ASN A 263 23.40 -4.42 8.64
CA ASN A 263 24.03 -5.27 7.62
C ASN A 263 23.27 -5.28 6.29
N ALA A 264 22.12 -4.59 6.20
CA ALA A 264 21.33 -4.57 4.98
C ALA A 264 21.85 -3.50 4.01
N GLU A 265 21.87 -3.84 2.73
CA GLU A 265 22.10 -2.89 1.65
C GLU A 265 20.79 -2.19 1.31
N VAL A 266 20.70 -0.88 1.53
CA VAL A 266 19.51 -0.08 1.18
C VAL A 266 19.83 0.78 -0.04
N VAL A 267 19.19 0.47 -1.17
CA VAL A 267 19.39 1.15 -2.46
C VAL A 267 18.22 2.06 -2.77
N VAL A 268 18.50 3.34 -3.00
CA VAL A 268 17.50 4.32 -3.44
C VAL A 268 17.34 4.23 -4.95
N THR A 269 16.10 4.15 -5.41
CA THR A 269 15.77 4.02 -6.83
C THR A 269 14.87 5.16 -7.29
N LYS A 270 14.99 5.51 -8.58
CA LYS A 270 14.08 6.46 -9.27
C LYS A 270 12.98 5.75 -10.06
N ARG A 271 12.97 4.42 -10.04
CA ARG A 271 11.93 3.61 -10.71
C ARG A 271 10.58 3.83 -10.03
N ASN A 272 9.52 3.88 -10.84
CA ASN A 272 8.16 3.92 -10.30
C ASN A 272 7.81 2.57 -9.64
N ILE A 273 6.84 2.59 -8.73
CA ILE A 273 6.47 1.41 -7.93
C ILE A 273 5.95 0.27 -8.83
N ARG A 274 5.26 0.61 -9.93
CA ARG A 274 4.73 -0.37 -10.88
C ARG A 274 5.83 -1.24 -11.47
N ASP A 275 6.90 -0.60 -11.94
CA ASP A 275 8.05 -1.27 -12.52
C ASP A 275 8.76 -2.15 -11.49
N LEU A 276 8.84 -1.69 -10.23
CA LEU A 276 9.42 -2.48 -9.14
C LEU A 276 8.63 -3.76 -8.84
N LEU A 277 7.30 -3.70 -8.89
CA LEU A 277 6.43 -4.84 -8.58
C LEU A 277 6.36 -5.87 -9.72
N VAL A 278 6.52 -5.43 -10.96
CA VAL A 278 6.57 -6.29 -12.15
C VAL A 278 7.97 -6.88 -12.34
N ALA A 279 9.01 -6.16 -11.93
CA ALA A 279 10.38 -6.66 -12.01
C ALA A 279 10.52 -7.95 -11.20
N ASN A 280 10.70 -9.08 -11.89
CA ASN A 280 11.11 -10.34 -11.28
C ASN A 280 12.62 -10.35 -11.01
N SER A 281 13.24 -9.21 -10.67
CA SER A 281 14.66 -9.22 -10.38
C SER A 281 14.87 -9.83 -9.00
N HIS A 282 15.59 -10.96 -8.95
CA HIS A 282 16.20 -11.48 -7.73
C HIS A 282 17.32 -10.58 -7.18
N GLU A 283 17.35 -9.31 -7.63
CA GLU A 283 18.34 -8.33 -7.24
C GLU A 283 18.06 -7.83 -5.82
N PHE A 284 16.80 -7.58 -5.49
CA PHE A 284 16.40 -7.09 -4.17
C PHE A 284 15.48 -8.10 -3.49
N ASP A 285 15.63 -8.24 -2.18
CA ASP A 285 14.81 -9.14 -1.36
C ASP A 285 13.45 -8.53 -1.01
N ALA A 286 13.38 -7.19 -0.91
CA ALA A 286 12.14 -6.48 -0.63
C ALA A 286 12.15 -5.03 -1.13
N ILE A 287 10.96 -4.53 -1.43
CA ILE A 287 10.73 -3.10 -1.70
C ILE A 287 10.24 -2.44 -0.41
N VAL A 288 10.84 -1.33 -0.02
CA VAL A 288 10.44 -0.55 1.16
C VAL A 288 9.36 0.44 0.76
N LEU A 289 8.17 0.32 1.36
CA LEU A 289 7.06 1.24 1.16
C LEU A 289 6.30 1.46 2.47
N PRO A 290 5.55 2.57 2.59
CA PRO A 290 4.52 2.66 3.61
C PRO A 290 3.52 1.50 3.49
N ALA A 291 3.10 0.91 4.60
CA ALA A 291 2.16 -0.20 4.64
C ALA A 291 0.84 0.14 3.93
N GLU A 292 0.41 1.40 4.04
CA GLU A 292 -0.81 1.92 3.43
C GLU A 292 -0.71 1.90 1.89
N ASN A 293 0.40 2.38 1.33
CA ASN A 293 0.67 2.32 -0.11
C ASN A 293 0.85 0.86 -0.57
N ALA A 294 1.64 0.08 0.18
CA ALA A 294 1.94 -1.31 -0.11
C ALA A 294 0.68 -2.17 -0.16
N ALA A 295 -0.28 -1.95 0.74
CA ALA A 295 -1.55 -2.67 0.78
C ALA A 295 -2.36 -2.42 -0.50
N ALA A 296 -2.45 -1.17 -0.94
CA ALA A 296 -3.15 -0.84 -2.19
C ALA A 296 -2.44 -1.45 -3.41
N TRP A 297 -1.11 -1.38 -3.47
CA TRP A 297 -0.34 -1.95 -4.57
C TRP A 297 -0.41 -3.48 -4.66
N THR A 298 -0.43 -4.18 -3.53
CA THR A 298 -0.58 -5.66 -3.51
C THR A 298 -1.98 -6.13 -3.88
N ILE A 299 -2.99 -5.26 -3.82
CA ILE A 299 -4.28 -5.51 -4.47
C ILE A 299 -4.12 -5.50 -6.00
N LEU A 300 -3.31 -4.62 -6.56
CA LEU A 300 -3.06 -4.60 -8.01
C LEU A 300 -2.10 -5.71 -8.45
N TYR A 301 -1.19 -6.15 -7.58
CA TYR A 301 -0.16 -7.15 -7.85
C TYR A 301 -0.20 -8.30 -6.82
N PRO A 302 -1.16 -9.23 -6.93
CA PRO A 302 -1.46 -10.23 -5.88
C PRO A 302 -0.38 -11.30 -5.67
N SER A 303 0.63 -11.40 -6.54
CA SER A 303 1.81 -12.23 -6.30
C SER A 303 2.74 -11.68 -5.22
N ASN A 304 2.50 -10.45 -4.78
CA ASN A 304 3.24 -9.78 -3.74
C ASN A 304 2.36 -9.62 -2.49
N ALA A 305 3.00 -9.55 -1.32
CA ALA A 305 2.35 -9.31 -0.04
C ALA A 305 3.09 -8.24 0.75
N VAL A 306 2.34 -7.59 1.64
CA VAL A 306 2.88 -6.63 2.60
C VAL A 306 3.29 -7.36 3.87
N ALA A 307 4.53 -7.14 4.29
CA ALA A 307 5.05 -7.55 5.58
C ALA A 307 5.34 -6.31 6.44
N VAL A 308 4.73 -6.25 7.63
CA VAL A 308 4.95 -5.18 8.61
C VAL A 308 5.70 -5.77 9.79
N PRO A 309 7.01 -5.48 9.94
CA PRO A 309 7.78 -6.08 11.00
C PRO A 309 7.40 -5.53 12.38
N GLN A 310 7.45 -6.39 13.39
CA GLN A 310 7.15 -6.04 14.79
C GLN A 310 8.42 -5.79 15.62
N PRO A 311 8.45 -4.77 16.50
CA PRO A 311 7.39 -3.77 16.73
C PRO A 311 7.23 -2.77 15.57
N ILE A 312 6.00 -2.26 15.40
CA ILE A 312 5.63 -1.31 14.34
C ILE A 312 6.48 -0.04 14.42
N VAL A 313 7.01 0.38 13.28
CA VAL A 313 7.70 1.66 13.11
C VAL A 313 6.84 2.54 12.21
N SER A 314 6.38 3.67 12.75
CA SER A 314 5.53 4.62 12.02
C SER A 314 6.13 6.03 12.03
N ILE A 315 5.78 6.83 11.04
CA ILE A 315 6.25 8.22 10.89
C ILE A 315 5.04 9.15 10.73
N PRO A 316 5.02 10.30 11.43
CA PRO A 316 4.01 11.32 11.20
C PRO A 316 4.10 11.93 9.80
N VAL A 317 2.94 12.19 9.20
CA VAL A 317 2.84 12.88 7.91
C VAL A 317 2.00 14.14 8.00
N GLY A 318 2.38 15.14 7.20
CA GLY A 318 1.64 16.38 7.03
C GLY A 318 1.69 16.84 5.58
N TYR A 319 0.81 17.77 5.22
CA TYR A 319 0.83 18.39 3.90
C TYR A 319 1.98 19.38 3.79
N MET A 320 2.65 19.38 2.63
CA MET A 320 3.69 20.37 2.34
C MET A 320 3.07 21.61 1.70
N LEU A 321 3.52 22.77 2.17
CA LEU A 321 3.07 24.09 1.77
C LEU A 321 4.30 24.94 1.38
N PRO A 322 4.11 26.05 0.64
CA PRO A 322 5.19 27.00 0.37
C PRO A 322 5.86 27.45 1.66
N LYS A 323 7.18 27.62 1.64
CA LYS A 323 8.00 27.91 2.83
C LYS A 323 7.52 29.14 3.62
N ASN A 324 6.95 30.14 2.94
CA ASN A 324 6.44 31.37 3.52
C ASN A 324 4.94 31.34 3.90
N ALA A 325 4.27 30.19 3.79
CA ALA A 325 2.82 30.07 3.93
C ALA A 325 2.38 29.79 5.38
N ASN A 326 2.86 30.56 6.36
CA ASN A 326 2.52 30.35 7.78
C ASN A 326 1.01 30.49 8.04
N SER A 327 0.38 31.56 7.54
CA SER A 327 -1.07 31.78 7.72
C SER A 327 -1.92 30.69 7.07
N LEU A 328 -1.49 30.17 5.92
CA LEU A 328 -2.15 29.04 5.27
C LEU A 328 -2.03 27.77 6.12
N ALA A 329 -0.85 27.51 6.67
CA ALA A 329 -0.63 26.36 7.56
C ALA A 329 -1.54 26.42 8.78
N ASP A 330 -1.62 27.57 9.47
CA ASP A 330 -2.46 27.73 10.66
C ASP A 330 -3.95 27.47 10.36
N ILE A 331 -4.43 27.93 9.19
CA ILE A 331 -5.82 27.69 8.75
C ILE A 331 -6.06 26.21 8.46
N ILE A 332 -5.13 25.56 7.74
CA ILE A 332 -5.25 24.14 7.41
C ILE A 332 -5.13 23.29 8.68
N ASP A 333 -4.29 23.66 9.64
CA ASP A 333 -4.13 22.94 10.91
C ASP A 333 -5.44 22.97 11.72
N VAL A 334 -6.08 24.14 11.86
CA VAL A 334 -7.42 24.23 12.49
C VAL A 334 -8.46 23.41 11.74
N TRP A 335 -8.41 23.41 10.41
CA TRP A 335 -9.32 22.60 9.60
C TRP A 335 -9.09 21.10 9.79
N LEU A 336 -7.82 20.67 9.83
CA LEU A 336 -7.43 19.27 10.07
C LEU A 336 -7.89 18.80 11.46
N ASP A 337 -7.74 19.62 12.50
CA ASP A 337 -8.29 19.33 13.84
C ASP A 337 -9.80 19.10 13.77
N LEU A 338 -10.55 19.97 13.08
CA LEU A 338 -11.99 19.80 12.91
C LEU A 338 -12.35 18.51 12.15
N LYS A 339 -11.60 18.16 11.09
CA LYS A 339 -11.82 16.94 10.31
C LYS A 339 -11.41 15.66 11.05
N GLN A 340 -10.51 15.79 12.02
CA GLN A 340 -10.13 14.70 12.91
C GLN A 340 -11.25 14.45 13.93
N GLU A 341 -11.75 15.51 14.58
CA GLU A 341 -12.80 15.44 15.59
C GLU A 341 -14.18 15.06 15.02
N ASP A 342 -14.52 15.53 13.82
CA ASP A 342 -15.79 15.16 13.16
C ASP A 342 -15.77 13.77 12.49
N GLY A 343 -14.64 13.05 12.58
CA GLY A 343 -14.45 11.72 12.04
C GLY A 343 -14.30 11.64 10.51
N THR A 344 -14.14 12.78 9.82
CA THR A 344 -13.89 12.81 8.36
C THR A 344 -12.62 12.07 7.99
N ILE A 345 -11.49 12.39 8.65
CA ILE A 345 -10.20 11.75 8.35
C ILE A 345 -10.28 10.24 8.57
N THR A 346 -10.84 9.81 9.70
CA THR A 346 -11.02 8.39 10.02
C THR A 346 -11.89 7.68 8.98
N SER A 347 -13.04 8.25 8.62
CA SER A 347 -13.94 7.69 7.62
C SER A 347 -13.29 7.57 6.24
N LEU A 348 -12.48 8.54 5.82
CA LEU A 348 -11.76 8.48 4.56
C LEU A 348 -10.62 7.46 4.62
N TYR A 349 -9.90 7.37 5.74
CA TYR A 349 -8.87 6.36 5.95
C TYR A 349 -9.45 4.94 5.91
N ASP A 350 -10.60 4.71 6.55
CA ASP A 350 -11.28 3.41 6.55
C ASP A 350 -11.71 3.00 5.13
N TYR A 351 -12.24 3.94 4.34
CA TYR A 351 -12.66 3.68 2.98
C TYR A 351 -11.48 3.44 2.02
N TRP A 352 -10.52 4.38 1.98
CA TRP A 352 -9.44 4.37 1.00
C TRP A 352 -8.28 3.45 1.38
N VAL A 353 -7.94 3.33 2.67
CA VAL A 353 -6.75 2.59 3.13
C VAL A 353 -7.14 1.21 3.67
N GLN A 354 -8.18 1.12 4.52
CA GLN A 354 -8.62 -0.18 5.06
C GLN A 354 -9.54 -0.96 4.09
N GLY A 355 -10.04 -0.31 3.04
CA GLY A 355 -10.94 -0.94 2.08
C GLY A 355 -12.30 -1.30 2.66
N ASN A 356 -12.75 -0.60 3.71
CA ASN A 356 -14.03 -0.83 4.37
C ASN A 356 -15.20 -0.26 3.55
N ILE A 357 -15.46 -0.88 2.39
CA ILE A 357 -16.49 -0.43 1.44
C ILE A 357 -17.91 -0.71 1.97
N GLU A 358 -18.09 -1.66 2.89
CA GLU A 358 -19.39 -1.94 3.54
C GLU A 358 -19.91 -0.77 4.40
N SER A 359 -19.02 0.15 4.81
CA SER A 359 -19.40 1.39 5.49
C SER A 359 -20.08 2.39 4.53
N VAL A 360 -19.91 2.21 3.22
CA VAL A 360 -20.54 3.00 2.16
C VAL A 360 -21.89 2.38 1.84
N LYS A 361 -22.88 2.61 2.72
CA LYS A 361 -24.26 2.35 2.35
C LYS A 361 -24.59 3.21 1.14
N GLU A 362 -24.83 2.59 -0.01
CA GLU A 362 -25.56 3.28 -1.06
C GLU A 362 -26.89 3.77 -0.45
N PRO A 363 -27.25 5.06 -0.62
CA PRO A 363 -28.51 5.54 -0.14
C PRO A 363 -29.62 4.71 -0.78
N ARG A 364 -30.61 4.32 0.03
CA ARG A 364 -31.73 3.51 -0.46
C ARG A 364 -32.30 4.10 -1.74
N TRP A 365 -32.52 3.22 -2.73
CA TRP A 365 -33.15 3.56 -4.00
C TRP A 365 -34.41 4.40 -3.75
N SER A 366 -34.55 5.47 -4.51
CA SER A 366 -35.56 6.50 -4.26
C SER A 366 -36.09 7.01 -5.59
N ILE A 367 -37.41 7.06 -5.76
CA ILE A 367 -38.06 7.61 -6.95
C ILE A 367 -37.62 9.07 -7.17
N ILE A 368 -37.52 9.87 -6.11
CA ILE A 368 -37.18 11.29 -6.24
C ILE A 368 -35.75 11.50 -6.78
N ARG A 369 -34.84 10.56 -6.51
CA ARG A 369 -33.44 10.60 -6.95
C ARG A 369 -33.20 9.82 -8.24
N ASN A 370 -33.63 8.56 -8.29
CA ASN A 370 -33.31 7.61 -9.35
C ASN A 370 -34.25 7.68 -10.56
N VAL A 371 -35.46 8.23 -10.41
CA VAL A 371 -36.44 8.35 -11.51
C VAL A 371 -36.66 9.82 -11.89
N LEU A 372 -36.89 10.68 -10.89
CA LEU A 372 -37.27 12.08 -11.11
C LEU A 372 -36.07 13.03 -11.20
N GLY A 373 -34.92 12.68 -10.62
CA GLY A 373 -33.70 13.50 -10.63
C GLY A 373 -33.84 14.83 -9.87
N TRP A 374 -34.79 14.96 -8.95
CA TRP A 374 -35.07 16.23 -8.24
C TRP A 374 -34.11 16.49 -7.08
N VAL A 375 -33.41 15.47 -6.61
CA VAL A 375 -32.37 15.58 -5.59
C VAL A 375 -31.20 14.70 -6.01
N LYS A 376 -29.97 15.23 -5.90
CA LYS A 376 -28.75 14.48 -6.21
C LYS A 376 -28.34 13.57 -5.05
#